data_AF-A0A538GHE7-F1
#
_entry.id   AF-A0A538GHE7-F1
#
_cell.length_a   1.000
_cell.length_b   1.000
_cell.length_c   1.000
_cell.angle_alpha   90.00
_cell.angle_beta   90.00
_cell.angle_gamma   90.00
#
_symmetry.space_group_name_H-M   'P 1'
#
loop_
_entity.id
_entity.type
_entity.pdbx_description
1 polymer ?
#
loop_
_entity_poly.entity_id
_entity_poly.type
_entity_poly.pdbx_seq_one_letter_code
_entity_poly.pdbx_strand_id
1 'polypeptide(L)' 'QLNAILEAVGKVAELDLSDVQPTAHPLELVNVWADDAPRPSLTVEEAFANAPDRDGALFRVPAG' A
#
# COMPACT_ATOMS: atom_id res chain seq x y z
N GLN A 1 14.95 14.66 15.41
CA GLN A 1 13.52 14.50 15.10
C GLN A 1 13.07 13.04 15.18
N LEU A 2 13.70 12.09 14.46
CA LEU A 2 13.35 10.66 14.57
C LEU A 2 13.43 10.13 16.01
N ASN A 3 14.49 10.47 16.76
CA ASN A 3 14.62 10.05 18.16
C ASN A 3 13.42 10.47 19.03
N ALA A 4 12.90 11.68 18.84
CA ALA A 4 11.74 12.17 19.58
C ALA A 4 10.44 11.44 19.21
N ILE A 5 10.32 10.99 17.96
CA ILE A 5 9.18 10.16 17.51
C ILE A 5 9.24 8.78 18.16
N LEU A 6 10.42 8.15 18.17
CA LEU A 6 10.63 6.85 18.80
C LEU A 6 10.35 6.89 20.31
N GLU A 7 10.80 7.96 20.98
CA GLU A 7 10.50 8.20 22.40
C GLU A 7 8.98 8.33 22.65
N ALA A 8 8.27 9.09 21.82
CA ALA A 8 6.82 9.25 21.96
C ALA A 8 6.04 7.94 21.75
N VAL A 9 6.44 7.12 20.77
CA VAL A 9 5.82 5.80 20.48
C VAL A 9 6.14 4.77 21.57
N GLY A 10 7.31 4.87 22.20
CA GLY A 10 7.77 3.95 23.25
C GLY A 10 6.81 3.79 24.42
N LYS A 11 5.94 4.77 24.69
CA LYS A 11 4.89 4.72 25.73
C LYS A 11 3.97 3.51 25.61
N VAL A 12 3.75 3.00 24.39
CA VAL A 12 2.89 1.82 24.16
C VAL A 12 3.49 0.55 24.80
N ALA A 13 4.82 0.47 24.93
CA ALA A 13 5.49 -0.69 25.54
C ALA A 13 5.31 -0.77 27.07
N GLU A 14 4.73 0.25 27.71
CA GLU A 14 4.38 0.25 29.13
C GLU A 14 3.08 -0.52 29.41
N LEU A 15 2.30 -0.86 28.38
CA LEU A 15 1.02 -1.56 28.49
C LEU A 15 1.23 -3.09 28.46
N ASP A 16 0.53 -3.82 29.32
CA ASP A 16 0.40 -5.27 29.19
C ASP A 16 -0.64 -5.60 28.13
N LEU A 17 -0.17 -6.14 27.00
CA LEU A 17 -1.00 -6.52 25.85
C LEU A 17 -0.96 -8.03 25.59
N SER A 18 -0.46 -8.82 26.54
CA SER A 18 -0.28 -10.28 26.37
C SER A 18 -1.57 -11.01 25.99
N ASP A 19 -2.71 -10.54 26.49
CA ASP A 19 -4.04 -11.10 26.24
C ASP A 19 -4.85 -10.31 25.19
N VAL A 20 -4.29 -9.25 24.62
CA VAL A 20 -4.97 -8.40 23.63
C VAL A 20 -4.62 -8.88 22.22
N GLN A 21 -5.61 -9.41 21.51
CA GLN A 21 -5.40 -9.76 20.09
C GLN A 21 -5.15 -8.50 19.25
N PRO A 22 -4.15 -8.50 18.36
CA PRO A 22 -3.91 -7.37 17.46
C PRO A 22 -5.11 -7.12 16.53
N THR A 23 -5.53 -5.85 16.43
CA THR A 23 -6.59 -5.44 15.51
C THR A 23 -5.98 -4.95 14.20
N ALA A 24 -5.96 -5.81 13.17
CA ALA A 24 -5.45 -5.46 11.84
C ALA A 24 -6.44 -4.60 11.03
N HIS A 25 -7.73 -4.88 11.18
CA HIS A 25 -8.81 -4.18 10.50
C HIS A 25 -9.90 -3.79 11.51
N PRO A 26 -10.50 -2.59 11.39
CA PRO A 26 -11.55 -2.14 12.31
C PRO A 26 -12.88 -2.88 12.11
N LEU A 27 -13.03 -3.61 11.00
CA LEU A 27 -14.20 -4.41 10.66
C LEU A 27 -13.78 -5.87 10.53
N GLU A 28 -14.71 -6.77 10.81
CA GLU A 28 -14.53 -8.21 10.55
C GLU A 28 -14.44 -8.43 9.04
N LEU A 29 -13.26 -8.82 8.57
CA LEU A 29 -13.06 -9.14 7.16
C LEU A 29 -13.43 -10.60 6.90
N VAL A 30 -14.14 -10.79 5.80
CA VAL A 30 -14.34 -12.09 5.16
C VAL A 30 -13.59 -12.11 3.84
N ASN A 31 -13.33 -13.29 3.30
CA ASN A 31 -12.72 -13.38 1.97
C ASN A 31 -13.64 -12.76 0.92
N VAL A 32 -13.18 -11.69 0.29
CA VAL A 32 -13.88 -11.02 -0.81
C VAL A 32 -13.23 -11.48 -2.12
N TRP A 33 -13.96 -12.30 -2.87
CA TRP A 33 -13.53 -12.80 -4.17
C TRP A 33 -14.12 -11.95 -5.30
N ALA A 34 -13.43 -11.92 -6.43
CA ALA A 34 -13.95 -11.38 -7.67
C ALA A 34 -14.01 -12.50 -8.71
N ASP A 35 -14.98 -12.43 -9.62
CA ASP A 35 -15.08 -13.35 -10.74
C ASP A 35 -13.85 -13.22 -11.64
N ASP A 36 -13.38 -14.35 -12.18
CA ASP A 36 -12.32 -14.39 -13.18
C ASP A 36 -12.88 -14.02 -14.55
N ALA A 37 -13.23 -12.75 -14.70
CA ALA A 37 -13.83 -12.20 -15.91
C ALA A 37 -13.01 -11.00 -16.41
N PRO A 38 -12.71 -10.92 -17.72
CA PRO A 38 -12.02 -9.78 -18.29
C PRO A 38 -12.86 -8.51 -18.14
N ARG A 39 -12.18 -7.39 -17.87
CA ARG A 39 -12.77 -6.05 -17.80
C ARG A 39 -11.97 -5.11 -18.70
N PRO A 40 -12.60 -4.02 -19.22
CA PRO A 40 -11.86 -3.01 -19.96
C PRO A 40 -10.66 -2.50 -19.16
N SER A 41 -9.47 -2.58 -19.74
CA SER A 41 -8.28 -1.93 -19.21
C SER A 41 -8.32 -0.43 -19.50
N LEU A 42 -7.49 0.33 -18.78
CA LEU A 42 -7.18 1.72 -19.16
C LEU A 42 -6.64 1.76 -20.60
N THR A 43 -6.90 2.87 -21.29
CA THR A 43 -6.20 3.17 -22.54
C THR A 43 -4.70 3.37 -22.27
N VAL A 44 -3.89 3.22 -23.31
CA VAL A 44 -2.44 3.46 -23.20
C VAL A 44 -2.18 4.89 -22.73
N GLU A 45 -2.93 5.86 -23.26
CA GLU A 45 -2.84 7.27 -22.90
C GLU A 45 -3.14 7.50 -21.42
N GLU A 46 -4.23 6.92 -20.89
CA GLU A 46 -4.57 7.02 -19.46
C GLU A 46 -3.53 6.36 -18.56
N ALA A 47 -3.03 5.18 -18.95
CA ALA A 47 -2.02 4.46 -18.19
C ALA A 47 -0.70 5.23 -18.07
N PHE A 48 -0.34 6.02 -19.10
CA PHE A 48 0.89 6.82 -19.14
C PHE A 48 0.71 8.28 -18.71
N ALA A 49 -0.49 8.70 -18.30
CA ALA A 49 -0.79 10.11 -17.98
C ALA A 49 0.14 10.71 -16.90
N ASN A 50 0.67 9.88 -16.01
CA ASN A 50 1.59 10.30 -14.93
C ASN A 50 3.02 9.74 -15.08
N ALA A 51 3.35 9.14 -16.23
CA ALA A 51 4.68 8.58 -16.45
C ALA A 51 5.71 9.72 -16.56
N PRO A 52 6.76 9.74 -15.72
CA PRO A 52 7.80 10.77 -15.81
C PRO A 52 8.56 10.74 -17.15
N ASP A 53 8.72 9.54 -17.73
CA ASP A 53 9.33 9.30 -19.04
C ASP A 53 8.75 8.00 -19.64
N ARG A 54 8.67 7.93 -20.97
CA ARG A 54 8.17 6.77 -21.72
C ARG A 54 8.86 6.60 -23.06
N ASP A 55 8.84 5.37 -23.57
CA ASP A 55 9.22 5.03 -24.93
C ASP A 55 8.07 4.31 -25.62
N GLY A 56 7.29 5.03 -26.43
CA GLY A 56 6.04 4.53 -26.98
C GLY A 56 5.10 4.06 -25.86
N ALA A 57 4.81 2.76 -25.84
CA ALA A 57 3.95 2.10 -24.85
C ALA A 57 4.73 1.44 -23.69
N LEU A 58 5.95 1.92 -23.39
CA LEU A 58 6.82 1.40 -22.33
C LEU A 58 7.21 2.51 -21.36
N PHE A 59 7.30 2.19 -20.06
CA PHE A 59 7.91 3.10 -19.08
C PHE A 59 9.43 3.12 -19.27
N ARG A 60 10.03 4.31 -19.38
CA ARG A 60 11.49 4.43 -19.43
C ARG A 60 12.05 4.54 -18.02
N VAL A 61 13.10 3.78 -17.73
CA VAL A 61 13.86 3.85 -16.47
C VAL A 61 15.36 4.03 -16.77
N PRO A 62 16.15 4.64 -15.87
CA PRO A 62 17.58 4.74 -16.05
C PRO A 62 18.23 3.34 -16.16
N ALA A 63 19.09 3.15 -17.16
CA ALA A 63 20.06 2.07 -17.13
C ALA A 63 21.09 2.44 -16.07
N GLY A 64 21.14 1.69 -14.96
CA GLY A 64 22.03 1.98 -13.83
C GLY A 64 23.51 1.99 -14.18
#